data_AF-A0A7S1E3B2-F1
#
_entry.id   AF-A0A7S1E3B2-F1
#
_cell.length_a   1.000
_cell.length_b   1.000
_cell.length_c   1.000
_cell.angle_alpha   90.00
_cell.angle_beta   90.00
_cell.angle_gamma   90.00
#
_symmetry.space_group_name_H-M   'P 1'
#
loop_
_entity.id
_entity.type
_entity.pdbx_description
1 polymer ?
#
loop_
_entity_poly.entity_id
_entity_poly.type
_entity_poly.pdbx_seq_one_letter_code
_entity_poly.pdbx_strand_id
1 'polypeptide(L)'
;WVWENYVYITGGFHQFYNVTGSTYRIDLADNPPELTEEHIDRSLAQSSNLRGDFHAVVLFGYAYLAGGFSPPEWCVALKTTERYHMASDTWETLADMNVGRADMAVTTLNNHIVTIGGEEKPEKCVNDPAYGSLPSHHVDVIFVDAQNGKNSKWLEFGKFTDKRFRFAAAAVPALNKIYTFGGQLPFDFTCDCFPTTADVGVGKMVFVEEPSVFVEEPSNAALIAAIILGSILGLIIVSMVTRACWVVHRKKAMDRAVAIVEKGDMEFAPDIGGLQA
;
A
#
# COMPACT_ATOMS: atom_id res chain seq x y z
N TRP A 1 -5.72 -6.66 17.33
CA TRP A 1 -4.85 -7.08 16.21
C TRP A 1 -3.58 -7.70 16.76
N VAL A 2 -2.75 -8.32 15.93
CA VAL A 2 -1.54 -9.05 16.37
C VAL A 2 -0.32 -8.52 15.62
N TRP A 3 0.79 -8.37 16.32
CA TRP A 3 2.09 -8.09 15.74
C TRP A 3 3.18 -8.73 16.61
N GLU A 4 4.06 -9.49 15.97
CA GLU A 4 5.03 -10.35 16.67
C GLU A 4 4.33 -11.26 17.69
N ASN A 5 4.77 -11.25 18.95
CA ASN A 5 4.19 -12.04 20.04
C ASN A 5 3.16 -11.25 20.86
N TYR A 6 2.66 -10.14 20.33
CA TYR A 6 1.78 -9.24 21.06
C TYR A 6 0.38 -9.20 20.47
N VAL A 7 -0.63 -9.23 21.36
CA VAL A 7 -2.01 -8.88 21.02
C VAL A 7 -2.26 -7.45 21.45
N TYR A 8 -2.73 -6.64 20.51
CA TYR A 8 -3.10 -5.25 20.75
C TYR A 8 -4.62 -5.09 20.72
N ILE A 9 -5.11 -4.25 21.61
CA ILE A 9 -6.52 -3.86 21.72
C ILE A 9 -6.54 -2.35 21.80
N THR A 10 -7.28 -1.68 20.92
CA THR A 10 -7.48 -0.24 21.03
C THR A 10 -8.95 0.10 20.97
N GLY A 11 -9.31 1.16 21.67
CA GLY A 11 -10.61 1.80 21.55
C GLY A 11 -11.75 0.93 22.06
N GLY A 12 -12.91 1.08 21.45
CA GLY A 12 -14.11 0.36 21.83
C GLY A 12 -14.78 0.98 23.06
N PHE A 13 -15.55 0.16 23.75
CA PHE A 13 -16.42 0.59 24.83
C PHE A 13 -16.04 -0.07 26.15
N HIS A 14 -16.00 0.73 27.20
CA HIS A 14 -16.03 0.21 28.56
C HIS A 14 -17.45 -0.25 28.94
N GLN A 15 -17.58 -0.93 30.09
CA GLN A 15 -18.83 -1.53 30.58
C GLN A 15 -20.06 -0.59 30.66
N PHE A 16 -19.85 0.73 30.66
CA PHE A 16 -20.91 1.75 30.68
C PHE A 16 -21.06 2.48 29.34
N TYR A 17 -20.62 1.86 28.24
CA TYR A 17 -20.57 2.46 26.91
C TYR A 17 -19.71 3.73 26.81
N ASN A 18 -18.79 3.96 27.76
CA ASN A 18 -17.82 5.03 27.61
C ASN A 18 -16.81 4.65 26.54
N VAL A 19 -16.75 5.44 25.47
CA VAL A 19 -15.80 5.23 24.38
C VAL A 19 -14.40 5.61 24.82
N THR A 20 -13.42 4.80 24.44
CA THR A 20 -12.01 5.03 24.75
C THR A 20 -11.17 5.13 23.48
N GLY A 21 -10.01 5.76 23.60
CA GLY A 21 -8.93 5.74 22.61
C GLY A 21 -7.73 4.94 23.11
N SER A 22 -7.85 4.30 24.27
CA SER A 22 -6.76 3.60 24.93
C SER A 22 -6.25 2.45 24.07
N THR A 23 -4.94 2.26 24.03
CA THR A 23 -4.28 1.10 23.42
C THR A 23 -3.66 0.26 24.51
N TYR A 24 -3.98 -1.03 24.52
CA TYR A 24 -3.41 -2.03 25.41
C TYR A 24 -2.66 -3.06 24.59
N ARG A 25 -1.64 -3.64 25.19
CA ARG A 25 -0.85 -4.72 24.62
C ARG A 25 -0.74 -5.86 25.62
N ILE A 26 -0.99 -7.06 25.15
CA ILE A 26 -0.84 -8.31 25.90
C ILE A 26 0.39 -9.01 25.34
N ASP A 27 1.36 -9.29 26.20
CA ASP A 27 2.53 -10.10 25.89
C ASP A 27 2.16 -11.59 25.94
N LEU A 28 2.34 -12.28 24.81
CA LEU A 28 2.14 -13.72 24.69
C LEU A 28 3.46 -14.48 24.58
N ALA A 29 4.60 -13.83 24.86
CA ALA A 29 5.87 -14.52 25.00
C ALA A 29 5.74 -15.71 25.96
N ASP A 30 6.38 -16.82 25.59
CA ASP A 30 6.39 -18.08 26.36
C ASP A 30 5.02 -18.78 26.52
N ASN A 31 3.97 -18.32 25.82
CA ASN A 31 2.63 -18.94 25.80
C ASN A 31 2.12 -19.24 27.22
N PRO A 32 1.89 -18.20 28.05
CA PRO A 32 1.54 -18.39 29.45
C PRO A 32 0.20 -19.14 29.57
N PRO A 33 0.06 -20.08 30.52
CA PRO A 33 -1.18 -20.82 30.71
C PRO A 33 -2.34 -19.94 31.18
N GLU A 34 -2.04 -18.81 31.83
CA GLU A 34 -2.99 -17.81 32.30
C GLU A 34 -2.43 -16.40 32.13
N LEU A 35 -3.29 -15.44 31.79
CA LEU A 35 -2.91 -14.03 31.68
C LEU A 35 -3.02 -13.34 33.06
N THR A 36 -1.96 -12.66 33.46
CA THR A 36 -1.88 -11.84 34.67
C THR A 36 -1.61 -10.37 34.33
N GLU A 37 -1.72 -9.47 35.31
CA GLU A 37 -1.45 -8.03 35.11
C GLU A 37 -0.04 -7.73 34.59
N GLU A 38 0.95 -8.58 34.87
CA GLU A 38 2.32 -8.43 34.36
C GLU A 38 2.41 -8.57 32.83
N HIS A 39 1.45 -9.28 32.22
CA HIS A 39 1.38 -9.47 30.77
C HIS A 39 0.70 -8.31 30.04
N ILE A 40 0.05 -7.39 30.76
CA ILE A 40 -0.82 -6.38 30.16
C ILE A 40 -0.24 -4.97 30.33
N ASP A 41 0.30 -4.44 29.25
CA ASP A 41 0.75 -3.06 29.16
C ASP A 41 -0.42 -2.13 28.77
N ARG A 42 -0.71 -1.16 29.64
CA ARG A 42 -1.76 -0.14 29.45
C ARG A 42 -1.23 1.27 29.33
N SER A 43 0.08 1.42 29.14
CA SER A 43 0.78 2.70 29.09
C SER A 43 1.00 3.23 27.68
N LEU A 44 0.58 2.47 26.66
CA LEU A 44 0.77 2.81 25.25
C LEU A 44 -0.01 4.06 24.83
N ALA A 45 0.47 4.68 23.75
CA ALA A 45 -0.14 5.85 23.18
C ALA A 45 -1.62 5.61 22.79
N GLN A 46 -2.42 6.66 22.99
CA GLN A 46 -3.85 6.64 22.77
C GLN A 46 -4.21 7.25 21.41
N SER A 47 -5.21 6.67 20.77
CA SER A 47 -5.87 7.24 19.60
C SER A 47 -6.53 8.57 19.95
N SER A 48 -6.42 9.56 19.06
CA SER A 48 -6.96 10.90 19.30
C SER A 48 -8.47 10.97 19.07
N ASN A 49 -9.01 10.12 18.18
CA ASN A 49 -10.45 9.97 18.02
C ASN A 49 -10.94 8.77 18.80
N LEU A 50 -11.86 9.02 19.73
CA LEU A 50 -12.57 7.99 20.49
C LEU A 50 -13.60 7.34 19.57
N ARG A 51 -13.52 6.02 19.41
CA ARG A 51 -14.37 5.26 18.51
C ARG A 51 -14.73 3.89 19.07
N GLY A 52 -15.95 3.45 18.81
CA GLY A 52 -16.38 2.06 18.91
C GLY A 52 -16.98 1.58 17.60
N ASP A 53 -17.37 0.31 17.51
CA ASP A 53 -17.99 -0.27 16.30
C ASP A 53 -17.17 -0.06 15.01
N PHE A 54 -15.85 -0.15 15.13
CA PHE A 54 -14.90 -0.10 14.03
C PHE A 54 -14.12 -1.41 13.94
N HIS A 55 -13.39 -1.60 12.84
CA HIS A 55 -12.43 -2.68 12.70
C HIS A 55 -11.02 -2.14 12.54
N ALA A 56 -10.06 -2.91 13.04
CA ALA A 56 -8.64 -2.64 12.91
C ALA A 56 -7.99 -3.68 12.00
N VAL A 57 -7.09 -3.23 11.12
CA VAL A 57 -6.29 -4.11 10.25
C VAL A 57 -4.82 -3.76 10.34
N VAL A 58 -3.96 -4.74 10.12
CA VAL A 58 -2.51 -4.55 10.10
C VAL A 58 -2.00 -4.60 8.67
N LEU A 59 -1.21 -3.60 8.29
CA LEU A 59 -0.55 -3.53 6.99
C LEU A 59 0.79 -2.80 7.13
N PHE A 60 1.85 -3.31 6.50
CA PHE A 60 3.18 -2.67 6.47
C PHE A 60 3.76 -2.29 7.84
N GLY A 61 3.46 -3.04 8.91
CA GLY A 61 3.97 -2.75 10.25
C GLY A 61 3.19 -1.64 10.98
N TYR A 62 2.02 -1.26 10.48
CA TYR A 62 1.10 -0.35 11.15
C TYR A 62 -0.25 -1.03 11.37
N ALA A 63 -0.93 -0.67 12.46
CA ALA A 63 -2.35 -0.94 12.62
C ALA A 63 -3.17 0.26 12.17
N TYR A 64 -4.28 0.04 11.47
CA TYR A 64 -5.13 1.09 10.92
C TYR A 64 -6.53 0.97 11.49
N LEU A 65 -7.09 2.09 11.93
CA LEU A 65 -8.47 2.23 12.38
C LEU A 65 -9.21 3.13 11.40
N ALA A 66 -10.38 2.69 10.93
CA ALA A 66 -11.22 3.46 10.02
C ALA A 66 -12.66 3.49 10.53
N GLY A 67 -13.25 4.68 10.57
CA GLY A 67 -14.65 4.88 10.95
C GLY A 67 -14.97 4.54 12.40
N GLY A 68 -16.19 4.04 12.61
CA GLY A 68 -16.75 3.78 13.94
C GLY A 68 -17.70 4.88 14.41
N PHE A 69 -18.32 4.67 15.57
CA PHE A 69 -19.17 5.66 16.23
C PHE A 69 -18.43 6.37 17.34
N SER A 70 -18.63 7.69 17.40
CA SER A 70 -18.14 8.54 18.49
C SER A 70 -19.31 9.01 19.38
N PRO A 71 -19.05 9.31 20.67
CA PRO A 71 -20.02 9.97 21.54
C PRO A 71 -20.35 11.38 21.02
N PRO A 72 -21.44 12.04 21.48
CA PRO A 72 -22.28 11.70 22.64
C PRO A 72 -23.54 10.86 22.34
N GLU A 73 -24.02 10.79 21.10
CA GLU A 73 -25.37 10.29 20.80
C GLU A 73 -25.42 9.05 19.89
N TRP A 74 -24.29 8.37 19.64
CA TRP A 74 -24.23 7.13 18.84
C TRP A 74 -24.77 7.25 17.40
N CYS A 75 -25.06 8.47 16.98
CA CYS A 75 -25.60 8.87 15.68
C CYS A 75 -24.55 9.61 14.84
N VAL A 76 -23.31 9.71 15.32
CA VAL A 76 -22.21 10.33 14.56
C VAL A 76 -21.26 9.24 14.12
N ALA A 77 -21.34 8.92 12.83
CA ALA A 77 -20.43 7.99 12.17
C ALA A 77 -19.15 8.73 11.75
N LEU A 78 -17.99 8.24 12.18
CA LEU A 78 -16.70 8.86 11.89
C LEU A 78 -16.26 8.59 10.44
N LYS A 79 -15.63 9.60 9.84
CA LYS A 79 -14.84 9.46 8.61
C LYS A 79 -13.36 9.23 8.89
N THR A 80 -12.93 9.54 10.11
CA THR A 80 -11.51 9.64 10.44
C THR A 80 -10.81 8.30 10.33
N THR A 81 -9.59 8.34 9.81
CA THR A 81 -8.69 7.20 9.75
C THR A 81 -7.44 7.53 10.56
N GLU A 82 -7.01 6.61 11.41
CA GLU A 82 -5.78 6.73 12.19
C GLU A 82 -4.94 5.48 12.01
N ARG A 83 -3.61 5.62 12.01
CA ARG A 83 -2.71 4.46 12.09
C ARG A 83 -1.77 4.55 13.27
N TYR A 84 -1.39 3.39 13.77
CA TYR A 84 -0.49 3.21 14.89
C TYR A 84 0.81 2.56 14.43
N HIS A 85 1.92 3.23 14.69
CA HIS A 85 3.26 2.71 14.44
C HIS A 85 3.73 1.90 15.64
N MET A 86 3.72 0.57 15.50
CA MET A 86 3.91 -0.35 16.63
C MET A 86 5.31 -0.29 17.24
N ALA A 87 6.33 0.04 16.45
CA ALA A 87 7.71 0.13 16.94
C ALA A 87 8.07 1.47 17.63
N SER A 88 7.27 2.52 17.43
CA SER A 88 7.52 3.84 18.03
C SER A 88 6.46 4.25 19.03
N ASP A 89 5.40 3.45 19.19
CA ASP A 89 4.26 3.74 20.05
C ASP A 89 3.65 5.13 19.75
N THR A 90 3.30 5.36 18.48
CA THR A 90 2.72 6.64 18.06
C THR A 90 1.53 6.45 17.15
N TRP A 91 0.51 7.27 17.36
CA TRP A 91 -0.63 7.43 16.48
C TRP A 91 -0.41 8.59 15.50
N GLU A 92 -0.92 8.43 14.28
CA GLU A 92 -1.01 9.49 13.30
C GLU A 92 -2.35 9.45 12.56
N THR A 93 -2.90 10.63 12.29
CA THR A 93 -4.12 10.79 11.49
C THR A 93 -3.79 10.69 10.00
N LEU A 94 -4.62 9.95 9.27
CA LEU A 94 -4.56 9.80 7.82
C LEU A 94 -5.70 10.57 7.15
N ALA A 95 -5.83 10.45 5.83
CA ALA A 95 -6.98 10.98 5.11
C ALA A 95 -8.30 10.37 5.61
N ASP A 96 -9.33 11.21 5.65
CA ASP A 96 -10.69 10.80 5.96
C ASP A 96 -11.30 9.94 4.85
N MET A 97 -12.12 8.95 5.23
CA MET A 97 -12.97 8.21 4.30
C MET A 97 -13.97 9.15 3.60
N ASN A 98 -14.49 8.70 2.45
CA ASN A 98 -15.49 9.46 1.69
C ASN A 98 -16.77 9.71 2.51
N VAL A 99 -17.22 8.68 3.22
CA VAL A 99 -18.47 8.67 3.99
C VAL A 99 -18.19 8.18 5.40
N GLY A 100 -18.86 8.79 6.38
CA GLY A 100 -18.72 8.42 7.79
C GLY A 100 -19.56 7.19 8.04
N ARG A 101 -18.95 6.12 8.54
CA ARG A 101 -19.64 4.85 8.78
C ARG A 101 -18.99 4.06 9.91
N ALA A 102 -19.76 3.17 10.52
CA ALA A 102 -19.32 2.18 11.51
C ALA A 102 -19.80 0.79 11.09
N ASP A 103 -19.62 -0.23 11.92
CA ASP A 103 -20.15 -1.59 11.72
C ASP A 103 -19.88 -2.18 10.31
N MET A 104 -18.81 -1.71 9.68
CA MET A 104 -18.39 -2.08 8.34
C MET A 104 -17.41 -3.24 8.39
N ALA A 105 -17.27 -4.00 7.31
CA ALA A 105 -16.17 -4.92 7.19
C ALA A 105 -14.91 -4.18 6.71
N VAL A 106 -13.75 -4.51 7.29
CA VAL A 106 -12.45 -3.97 6.89
C VAL A 106 -11.47 -5.12 6.68
N THR A 107 -10.74 -5.10 5.57
CA THR A 107 -9.77 -6.15 5.23
C THR A 107 -8.60 -5.59 4.44
N THR A 108 -7.56 -6.39 4.23
CA THR A 108 -6.42 -6.05 3.38
C THR A 108 -6.40 -6.93 2.13
N LEU A 109 -6.18 -6.33 0.97
CA LEU A 109 -6.02 -7.05 -0.29
C LEU A 109 -5.03 -6.31 -1.18
N ASN A 110 -4.07 -7.05 -1.75
CA ASN A 110 -3.04 -6.53 -2.66
C ASN A 110 -2.39 -5.25 -2.13
N ASN A 111 -1.90 -5.25 -0.89
CA ASN A 111 -1.22 -4.11 -0.29
C ASN A 111 -2.09 -2.86 -0.04
N HIS A 112 -3.41 -3.00 -0.08
CA HIS A 112 -4.35 -1.93 0.25
C HIS A 112 -5.27 -2.34 1.37
N ILE A 113 -5.82 -1.36 2.08
CA ILE A 113 -6.91 -1.56 3.04
C ILE A 113 -8.22 -1.23 2.32
N VAL A 114 -9.19 -2.11 2.48
CA VAL A 114 -10.52 -2.04 1.86
C VAL A 114 -11.56 -2.01 2.96
N THR A 115 -12.47 -1.04 2.89
CA THR A 115 -13.65 -0.94 3.76
C THR A 115 -14.89 -1.22 2.92
N ILE A 116 -15.85 -1.97 3.46
CA ILE A 116 -17.02 -2.47 2.71
C ILE A 116 -18.27 -2.29 3.56
N GLY A 117 -19.31 -1.73 2.96
CA GLY A 117 -20.63 -1.58 3.58
C GLY A 117 -20.54 -0.78 4.88
N GLY A 118 -21.34 -1.16 5.87
CA GLY A 118 -21.37 -0.53 7.19
C GLY A 118 -22.63 0.27 7.43
N GLU A 119 -22.68 0.93 8.57
CA GLU A 119 -23.80 1.73 9.04
C GLU A 119 -23.44 3.21 8.96
N GLU A 120 -24.17 3.93 8.12
CA GLU A 120 -24.20 5.38 8.10
C GLU A 120 -25.29 5.90 9.03
N LYS A 121 -25.18 7.19 9.37
CA LYS A 121 -26.16 7.87 10.20
C LYS A 121 -26.70 9.11 9.49
N PRO A 122 -27.98 9.46 9.70
CA PRO A 122 -28.51 10.74 9.25
C PRO A 122 -27.74 11.91 9.90
N GLU A 123 -27.76 13.08 9.25
CA GLU A 123 -27.09 14.29 9.75
C GLU A 123 -27.60 14.72 11.14
N LYS A 124 -28.88 14.47 11.41
CA LYS A 124 -29.50 14.68 12.71
C LYS A 124 -29.80 13.34 13.35
N CYS A 125 -29.55 13.22 14.64
CA CYS A 125 -29.80 12.02 15.41
C CYS A 125 -31.30 11.70 15.43
N VAL A 126 -31.63 10.48 15.00
CA VAL A 126 -33.01 9.98 14.95
C VAL A 126 -33.07 8.72 15.80
N ASN A 127 -33.94 8.74 16.81
CA ASN A 127 -34.13 7.62 17.74
C ASN A 127 -35.01 6.49 17.17
N ASP A 128 -35.57 6.70 15.98
CA ASP A 128 -36.33 5.67 15.26
C ASP A 128 -35.34 4.75 14.52
N PRO A 129 -35.31 3.44 14.82
CA PRO A 129 -34.39 2.50 14.18
C PRO A 129 -34.55 2.46 12.65
N ALA A 130 -35.75 2.69 12.12
CA ALA A 130 -36.01 2.66 10.69
C ALA A 130 -35.31 3.79 9.91
N TYR A 131 -35.02 4.90 10.59
CA TYR A 131 -34.44 6.12 9.99
C TYR A 131 -33.09 6.51 10.59
N GLY A 132 -32.76 5.99 11.78
CA GLY A 132 -31.54 6.29 12.54
C GLY A 132 -30.35 5.41 12.18
N SER A 133 -30.54 4.39 11.34
CA SER A 133 -29.51 3.44 10.93
C SER A 133 -29.63 3.18 9.43
N LEU A 134 -28.62 3.59 8.67
CA LEU A 134 -28.66 3.56 7.20
C LEU A 134 -27.59 2.60 6.67
N PRO A 135 -27.96 1.37 6.26
CA PRO A 135 -27.00 0.42 5.72
C PRO A 135 -26.35 0.95 4.43
N SER A 136 -25.03 0.85 4.38
CA SER A 136 -24.19 1.37 3.32
C SER A 136 -23.86 0.30 2.28
N HIS A 137 -23.63 0.76 1.05
CA HIS A 137 -23.05 -0.04 -0.02
C HIS A 137 -21.64 0.40 -0.42
N HIS A 138 -21.07 1.40 0.26
CA HIS A 138 -19.79 1.95 -0.16
C HIS A 138 -18.67 0.91 -0.02
N VAL A 139 -17.78 0.89 -1.01
CA VAL A 139 -16.51 0.17 -0.96
C VAL A 139 -15.42 1.18 -1.22
N ASP A 140 -14.63 1.48 -0.19
CA ASP A 140 -13.51 2.42 -0.31
C ASP A 140 -12.18 1.70 -0.13
N VAL A 141 -11.16 2.19 -0.83
CA VAL A 141 -9.79 1.71 -0.74
C VAL A 141 -8.90 2.89 -0.37
N ILE A 142 -8.05 2.73 0.63
CA ILE A 142 -7.02 3.72 0.95
C ILE A 142 -5.72 3.34 0.28
N PHE A 143 -5.15 4.32 -0.40
CA PHE A 143 -3.77 4.30 -0.81
C PHE A 143 -2.98 5.09 0.23
N VAL A 144 -1.91 4.49 0.74
CA VAL A 144 -1.09 5.06 1.79
C VAL A 144 0.36 4.76 1.51
N ASP A 145 1.21 5.78 1.57
CA ASP A 145 2.65 5.59 1.63
C ASP A 145 2.99 4.95 2.97
N ALA A 146 3.60 3.75 2.90
CA ALA A 146 3.97 2.97 4.07
C ALA A 146 4.85 3.77 5.05
N GLN A 147 5.74 4.64 4.56
CA GLN A 147 6.66 5.42 5.39
C GLN A 147 6.05 6.76 5.82
N ASN A 148 5.19 7.36 4.99
CA ASN A 148 4.61 8.68 5.27
C ASN A 148 3.08 8.71 5.11
N GLY A 149 2.37 8.55 6.22
CA GLY A 149 0.91 8.48 6.27
C GLY A 149 0.21 9.76 5.81
N LYS A 150 0.91 10.90 5.81
CA LYS A 150 0.37 12.18 5.32
C LYS A 150 0.04 12.15 3.83
N ASN A 151 0.69 11.28 3.07
CA ASN A 151 0.39 11.03 1.66
C ASN A 151 -0.60 9.86 1.54
N SER A 152 -1.74 9.97 2.20
CA SER A 152 -2.83 8.99 2.10
C SER A 152 -4.03 9.56 1.38
N LYS A 153 -4.79 8.69 0.70
CA LYS A 153 -6.02 9.07 -0.01
C LYS A 153 -6.98 7.88 -0.07
N TRP A 154 -8.22 8.11 0.35
CA TRP A 154 -9.32 7.18 0.08
C TRP A 154 -9.88 7.41 -1.32
N LEU A 155 -10.15 6.32 -2.04
CA LEU A 155 -10.88 6.31 -3.30
C LEU A 155 -12.13 5.43 -3.15
N GLU A 156 -13.25 5.90 -3.70
CA GLU A 156 -14.43 5.04 -3.89
C GLU A 156 -14.09 4.03 -4.97
N PHE A 157 -14.00 2.77 -4.56
CA PHE A 157 -13.62 1.65 -5.43
C PHE A 157 -14.84 1.04 -6.11
N GLY A 158 -16.00 1.11 -5.46
CA GLY A 158 -17.25 0.66 -6.04
C GLY A 158 -18.40 0.62 -5.06
N LYS A 159 -19.49 0.00 -5.50
CA LYS A 159 -20.69 -0.21 -4.71
C LYS A 159 -20.92 -1.71 -4.53
N PHE A 160 -21.00 -2.13 -3.28
CA PHE A 160 -21.40 -3.46 -2.90
C PHE A 160 -22.89 -3.63 -3.21
N THR A 161 -23.28 -4.71 -3.87
CA THR A 161 -24.64 -4.85 -4.44
C THR A 161 -25.72 -4.79 -3.37
N ASP A 162 -25.42 -5.31 -2.18
CA ASP A 162 -26.33 -5.34 -1.05
C ASP A 162 -25.90 -4.33 0.00
N LYS A 163 -26.82 -3.47 0.45
CA LYS A 163 -26.54 -2.59 1.59
C LYS A 163 -26.58 -3.41 2.87
N ARG A 164 -25.50 -3.44 3.66
CA ARG A 164 -25.47 -4.17 4.93
C ARG A 164 -24.41 -3.68 5.90
N PHE A 165 -24.60 -3.99 7.18
CA PHE A 165 -23.71 -3.67 8.31
C PHE A 165 -23.65 -4.84 9.30
N ARG A 166 -22.71 -4.82 10.25
CA ARG A 166 -22.42 -5.88 11.23
C ARG A 166 -22.17 -7.24 10.60
N PHE A 167 -21.23 -7.27 9.66
CA PHE A 167 -20.85 -8.46 8.91
C PHE A 167 -19.33 -8.64 8.87
N ALA A 168 -18.90 -9.84 8.51
CA ALA A 168 -17.48 -10.16 8.39
C ALA A 168 -17.03 -10.15 6.92
N ALA A 169 -15.74 -9.89 6.69
CA ALA A 169 -15.12 -10.09 5.39
C ALA A 169 -13.79 -10.83 5.51
N ALA A 170 -13.48 -11.64 4.50
CA ALA A 170 -12.20 -12.31 4.33
C ALA A 170 -11.66 -12.08 2.93
N ALA A 171 -10.44 -11.55 2.85
CA ALA A 171 -9.71 -11.44 1.60
C ALA A 171 -9.01 -12.77 1.26
N VAL A 172 -8.99 -13.11 -0.03
CA VAL A 172 -8.22 -14.22 -0.60
C VAL A 172 -7.28 -13.65 -1.65
N PRO A 173 -6.05 -13.23 -1.26
CA PRO A 173 -5.11 -12.57 -2.15
C PRO A 173 -4.77 -13.37 -3.41
N ALA A 174 -4.62 -14.68 -3.29
CA ALA A 174 -4.33 -15.57 -4.43
C ALA A 174 -5.39 -15.55 -5.54
N LEU A 175 -6.64 -15.19 -5.19
CA LEU A 175 -7.75 -15.07 -6.15
C LEU A 175 -8.08 -13.62 -6.48
N ASN A 176 -7.43 -12.65 -5.82
CA ASN A 176 -7.76 -11.23 -5.88
C ASN A 176 -9.26 -10.98 -5.57
N LYS A 177 -9.76 -11.61 -4.50
CA LYS A 177 -11.17 -11.56 -4.11
C LYS A 177 -11.36 -11.25 -2.64
N ILE A 178 -12.49 -10.65 -2.31
CA ILE A 178 -13.00 -10.49 -0.95
C ILE A 178 -14.36 -11.17 -0.86
N TYR A 179 -14.54 -11.95 0.18
CA TYR A 179 -15.79 -12.62 0.52
C TYR A 179 -16.39 -11.96 1.74
N THR A 180 -17.70 -11.73 1.74
CA THR A 180 -18.43 -11.16 2.87
C THR A 180 -19.45 -12.17 3.38
N PHE A 181 -19.68 -12.19 4.69
CA PHE A 181 -20.50 -13.20 5.35
C PHE A 181 -21.46 -12.55 6.33
N GLY A 182 -22.74 -12.87 6.16
CA GLY A 182 -23.78 -12.44 7.07
C GLY A 182 -24.10 -10.95 6.98
N GLY A 183 -24.59 -10.42 8.10
CA GLY A 183 -24.92 -9.00 8.27
C GLY A 183 -26.40 -8.72 8.40
N GLN A 184 -26.68 -7.47 8.72
CA GLN A 184 -28.01 -6.88 8.79
C GLN A 184 -28.28 -6.09 7.50
N LEU A 185 -29.44 -6.36 6.89
CA LEU A 185 -29.95 -5.73 5.67
C LEU A 185 -30.66 -4.40 5.99
N PRO A 186 -31.16 -3.65 4.99
CA PRO A 186 -32.01 -2.49 5.23
C PRO A 186 -33.24 -2.81 6.08
N PHE A 187 -33.72 -1.80 6.81
CA PHE A 187 -34.89 -1.94 7.68
C PHE A 187 -36.10 -2.43 6.90
N ASP A 188 -36.79 -3.44 7.42
CA ASP A 188 -38.03 -3.98 6.87
C ASP A 188 -39.20 -3.62 7.78
N PHE A 189 -40.06 -2.73 7.28
CA PHE A 189 -41.26 -2.27 7.97
C PHE A 189 -42.30 -3.38 8.21
N THR A 190 -42.20 -4.51 7.51
CA THR A 190 -43.12 -5.65 7.68
C THR A 190 -42.79 -6.41 8.97
N CYS A 191 -41.51 -6.59 9.28
CA CYS A 191 -41.06 -7.24 10.51
C CYS A 191 -40.70 -6.27 11.64
N ASP A 192 -40.68 -4.96 11.36
CA ASP A 192 -40.18 -3.92 12.27
C ASP A 192 -38.74 -4.22 12.74
N CYS A 193 -37.90 -4.64 11.80
CA CYS A 193 -36.60 -5.21 12.10
C CYS A 193 -35.55 -4.94 11.02
N PHE A 194 -34.28 -5.10 11.38
CA PHE A 194 -33.18 -5.24 10.43
C PHE A 194 -32.94 -6.73 10.18
N PRO A 195 -33.50 -7.32 9.10
CA PRO A 195 -33.36 -8.75 8.85
C PRO A 195 -31.90 -9.12 8.65
N THR A 196 -31.55 -10.33 9.07
CA THR A 196 -30.21 -10.87 8.86
C THR A 196 -30.19 -11.72 7.60
N THR A 197 -29.01 -11.86 7.01
CA THR A 197 -28.78 -12.73 5.85
C THR A 197 -27.71 -13.75 6.16
N ALA A 198 -27.77 -14.91 5.50
CA ALA A 198 -26.69 -15.91 5.45
C ALA A 198 -25.93 -15.85 4.11
N ASP A 199 -26.26 -14.91 3.24
CA ASP A 199 -25.70 -14.80 1.90
C ASP A 199 -24.23 -14.44 1.95
N VAL A 200 -23.47 -15.07 1.05
CA VAL A 200 -22.06 -14.80 0.84
C VAL A 200 -21.91 -13.82 -0.32
N GLY A 201 -21.40 -12.63 -0.04
CA GLY A 201 -21.03 -11.67 -1.09
C GLY A 201 -19.62 -11.96 -1.62
N VAL A 202 -19.39 -11.69 -2.90
CA VAL A 202 -18.07 -11.86 -3.53
C VAL A 202 -17.72 -10.61 -4.35
N GLY A 203 -16.62 -9.96 -4.00
CA GLY A 203 -16.04 -8.83 -4.74
C GLY A 203 -14.68 -9.19 -5.32
N LYS A 204 -14.36 -8.62 -6.49
CA LYS A 204 -13.03 -8.70 -7.11
C LYS A 204 -12.47 -7.28 -7.25
N MET A 205 -11.23 -7.05 -6.84
CA MET A 205 -10.59 -5.75 -7.04
C MET A 205 -9.84 -5.70 -8.37
N VAL A 206 -10.33 -4.92 -9.33
CA VAL A 206 -9.64 -4.64 -10.60
C VAL A 206 -9.28 -3.16 -10.64
N PHE A 207 -8.01 -2.84 -10.45
CA PHE A 207 -7.48 -1.50 -10.71
C PHE A 207 -7.25 -1.35 -12.21
N VAL A 208 -7.77 -0.28 -12.81
CA VAL A 208 -7.55 0.03 -14.23
C VAL A 208 -6.30 0.89 -14.41
N GLU A 209 -6.03 1.81 -13.47
CA GLU A 209 -4.79 2.59 -13.37
C GLU A 209 -4.51 2.87 -11.88
N GLU A 210 -3.25 2.80 -11.44
CA GLU A 210 -2.89 3.32 -10.12
C GLU A 210 -3.02 4.85 -10.14
N PRO A 211 -3.63 5.46 -9.11
CA PRO A 211 -3.72 6.91 -9.05
C PRO A 211 -2.32 7.51 -9.07
N SER A 212 -2.11 8.51 -9.93
CA SER A 212 -0.83 9.20 -10.17
C SER A 212 -0.19 9.85 -8.93
N VAL A 213 -0.82 9.73 -7.76
CA VAL A 213 -0.37 10.24 -6.46
C VAL A 213 0.82 9.44 -5.89
N PHE A 214 1.04 8.20 -6.35
CA PHE A 214 2.12 7.32 -5.86
C PHE A 214 3.25 7.08 -6.87
N VAL A 215 3.17 7.71 -8.04
CA VAL A 215 4.33 7.79 -8.92
C VAL A 215 5.25 8.85 -8.32
N GLU A 216 6.28 8.42 -7.57
CA GLU A 216 7.38 9.31 -7.21
C GLU A 216 7.92 9.91 -8.51
N GLU A 217 7.71 11.22 -8.72
CA GLU A 217 8.53 11.91 -9.70
C GLU A 217 9.99 11.75 -9.25
N PRO A 218 10.89 11.28 -10.13
CA PRO A 218 12.27 11.05 -9.73
C PRO A 218 12.82 12.35 -9.15
N SER A 219 13.35 12.28 -7.93
CA SER A 219 13.97 13.45 -7.31
C SER A 219 14.97 14.09 -8.28
N ASN A 220 15.11 15.42 -8.26
CA ASN A 220 16.11 16.11 -9.09
C ASN A 220 17.50 15.47 -8.96
N ALA A 221 17.85 14.91 -7.79
CA ALA A 221 19.07 14.16 -7.57
C ALA A 221 19.13 12.83 -8.35
N ALA A 222 18.04 12.06 -8.40
CA ALA A 222 17.94 10.83 -9.19
C ALA A 222 17.99 11.13 -10.71
N LEU A 223 17.34 12.21 -11.14
CA LEU A 223 17.38 12.67 -12.54
C LEU A 223 18.80 13.12 -12.93
N ILE A 224 19.47 13.90 -12.07
CA ILE A 224 20.86 14.32 -12.25
C ILE A 224 21.80 13.10 -12.26
N ALA A 225 21.61 12.13 -11.36
CA ALA A 225 22.41 10.90 -11.32
C ALA A 225 22.24 10.07 -12.60
N ALA A 226 21.01 9.94 -13.11
CA ALA A 226 20.73 9.25 -14.37
C ALA A 226 21.37 9.96 -15.58
N ILE A 227 21.33 11.30 -15.63
CA ILE A 227 21.99 12.11 -16.67
C ILE A 227 23.51 11.92 -16.60
N ILE A 228 24.09 11.94 -15.40
CA ILE A 228 25.54 11.74 -15.19
C ILE A 228 25.94 10.31 -15.60
N LEU A 229 25.20 9.30 -15.15
CA LEU A 229 25.45 7.89 -15.51
C LEU A 229 25.33 7.66 -17.03
N GLY A 230 24.31 8.23 -17.67
CA GLY A 230 24.14 8.18 -19.13
C GLY A 230 25.28 8.86 -19.88
N SER A 231 25.76 10.00 -19.37
CA SER A 231 26.90 10.73 -19.95
C SER A 231 28.21 9.96 -19.82
N ILE A 232 28.45 9.32 -18.66
CA ILE A 232 29.62 8.47 -18.41
C ILE A 232 29.57 7.23 -19.31
N LEU A 233 28.41 6.58 -19.46
CA LEU A 233 28.23 5.43 -20.34
C LEU A 233 28.50 5.82 -21.80
N GLY A 234 28.01 7.00 -22.24
CA GLY A 234 28.30 7.55 -23.56
C GLY A 234 29.79 7.78 -23.81
N LEU A 235 30.51 8.36 -22.83
CA LEU A 235 31.96 8.56 -22.90
C LEU A 235 32.73 7.23 -22.97
N ILE A 236 32.30 6.21 -22.22
CA ILE A 236 32.90 4.87 -22.26
C ILE A 236 32.69 4.23 -23.63
N ILE A 237 31.48 4.32 -24.20
CA ILE A 237 31.18 3.79 -25.53
C ILE A 237 32.03 4.49 -26.60
N VAL A 238 32.13 5.83 -26.56
CA VAL A 238 32.98 6.59 -27.50
C VAL A 238 34.45 6.20 -27.35
N SER A 239 34.95 6.01 -26.13
CA SER A 239 36.31 5.52 -25.85
C SER A 239 36.55 4.10 -26.40
N MET A 240 35.59 3.19 -26.25
CA MET A 240 35.69 1.83 -26.78
C MET A 240 35.66 1.81 -28.31
N VAL A 241 34.79 2.62 -28.94
CA VAL A 241 34.69 2.74 -30.40
C VAL A 241 35.95 3.38 -30.99
N THR A 242 36.48 4.43 -30.36
CA THR A 242 37.74 5.05 -30.82
C THR A 242 38.94 4.11 -30.66
N ARG A 243 39.02 3.35 -29.56
CA ARG A 243 40.04 2.30 -29.41
C ARG A 243 39.90 1.20 -30.45
N ALA A 244 38.68 0.74 -30.74
CA ALA A 244 38.43 -0.26 -31.78
C ALA A 244 38.80 0.25 -33.18
N CYS A 245 38.41 1.49 -33.53
CA CYS A 245 38.80 2.14 -34.78
C CYS A 245 40.32 2.30 -34.89
N TRP A 246 41.01 2.66 -33.79
CA TRP A 246 42.47 2.77 -33.78
C TRP A 246 43.15 1.42 -33.99
N VAL A 247 42.66 0.35 -33.38
CA VAL A 247 43.16 -1.02 -33.59
C VAL A 247 42.96 -1.46 -35.04
N VAL A 248 41.79 -1.20 -35.64
CA VAL A 248 41.51 -1.53 -37.04
C VAL A 248 42.38 -0.73 -38.00
N HIS A 249 42.56 0.57 -37.77
CA HIS A 249 43.46 1.40 -38.58
C HIS A 249 44.92 0.97 -38.46
N ARG A 250 45.38 0.64 -37.25
CA ARG A 250 46.74 0.13 -37.01
C ARG A 250 46.96 -1.21 -37.69
N LYS A 251 45.97 -2.11 -37.64
CA LYS A 251 46.02 -3.40 -38.34
C LYS A 251 46.07 -3.20 -39.87
N LYS A 252 45.21 -2.35 -40.44
CA LYS A 252 45.27 -2.00 -41.88
C LYS A 252 46.59 -1.34 -42.29
N ALA A 253 47.19 -0.51 -41.42
CA ALA A 253 48.50 0.08 -41.67
C ALA A 253 49.63 -0.96 -41.60
N MET A 254 49.58 -1.90 -40.65
CA MET A 254 50.53 -3.02 -40.58
C MET A 254 50.37 -3.98 -41.76
N ASP A 255 49.15 -4.34 -42.14
CA ASP A 255 48.88 -5.22 -43.29
C ASP A 255 49.37 -4.58 -44.61
N ARG A 256 49.24 -3.25 -44.75
CA ARG A 256 49.82 -2.49 -45.88
C ARG A 256 51.35 -2.44 -45.83
N ALA A 257 51.95 -2.32 -44.65
CA ALA A 257 53.40 -2.35 -44.49
C ALA A 257 53.98 -3.74 -44.81
N VAL A 258 53.32 -4.81 -44.39
CA VAL A 258 53.70 -6.20 -44.70
C VAL A 258 53.57 -6.48 -46.21
N ALA A 259 52.50 -6.01 -46.86
CA ALA A 259 52.33 -6.15 -48.31
C ALA A 259 53.36 -5.37 -49.15
N ILE A 260 54.00 -4.34 -48.58
CA ILE A 260 55.10 -3.61 -49.21
C ILE A 260 56.43 -4.38 -49.06
N VAL A 261 56.62 -5.09 -47.94
CA VAL A 261 57.82 -5.90 -47.70
C VAL A 261 57.78 -7.23 -48.48
N GLU A 262 56.62 -7.86 -48.67
CA GLU A 262 56.51 -9.12 -49.44
C GLU A 262 56.59 -8.96 -50.96
N LYS A 263 56.50 -7.73 -51.49
CA LYS A 263 56.55 -7.43 -52.93
C LYS A 263 57.89 -6.93 -53.46
N GLY A 264 58.91 -6.86 -52.60
CA GLY A 264 60.21 -6.32 -52.99
C GLY A 264 61.34 -7.24 -52.56
N ASP A 265 61.58 -8.32 -53.32
CA ASP A 265 62.94 -8.81 -53.53
C ASP A 265 63.12 -9.52 -54.88
N MET A 266 63.98 -8.88 -55.69
CA MET A 266 64.94 -9.44 -56.64
C MET A 266 64.49 -9.94 -58.01
N GLU A 267 64.76 -9.13 -59.04
CA GLU A 267 65.27 -9.63 -60.32
C GLU A 267 66.72 -9.15 -60.52
N PHE A 268 67.63 -10.13 -60.67
CA PHE A 268 68.98 -9.97 -61.19
C PHE A 268 68.95 -10.06 -62.72
N ALA A 269 69.64 -9.14 -63.42
CA ALA A 269 70.21 -9.38 -64.76
C ALA A 269 71.25 -8.29 -65.09
N PRO A 270 72.17 -8.50 -66.05
CA PRO A 270 73.61 -8.35 -65.81
C PRO A 270 74.26 -7.11 -66.44
N ASP A 271 75.46 -6.89 -65.93
CA ASP A 271 76.55 -6.00 -66.34
C ASP A 271 76.85 -6.00 -67.85
N ILE A 272 76.94 -4.80 -68.44
CA ILE A 272 77.96 -4.48 -69.46
C ILE A 272 78.18 -2.96 -69.57
N GLY A 273 79.35 -2.51 -69.10
CA GLY A 273 80.30 -1.82 -69.96
C GLY A 273 80.29 -0.28 -69.97
N GLY A 274 81.46 0.30 -69.64
CA GLY A 274 81.87 1.60 -70.19
C GLY A 274 82.56 2.54 -69.20
N LEU A 275 83.89 2.40 -69.09
CA LEU A 275 84.80 3.33 -68.43
C LEU A 275 84.90 4.68 -69.18
N GLN A 276 85.08 5.73 -68.35
CA GLN A 276 85.98 6.90 -68.52
C GLN A 276 85.63 7.93 -69.62
N ALA A 277 85.90 9.22 -69.45
CA ALA A 277 86.80 9.96 -68.55
C ALA A 277 86.21 11.31 -68.16
#